data_AF-A0A2E9JVK2-F1
#
_entry.id   AF-A0A2E9JVK2-F1
#
_cell.length_a   1.000
_cell.length_b   1.000
_cell.length_c   1.000
_cell.angle_alpha   90.00
_cell.angle_beta   90.00
_cell.angle_gamma   90.00
#
_symmetry.space_group_name_H-M   'P 1'
#
loop_
_entity.id
_entity.type
_entity.pdbx_description
1 polymer ?
#
loop_
_entity_poly.entity_id
_entity_poly.type
_entity_poly.pdbx_seq_one_letter_code
_entity_poly.pdbx_strand_id
1 'polypeptide(L)'
;MLLRSFTLRSRWAAFVLFFLAAVLVTRAVWLQAYENEFLTHQADARQVRIAKIPAHRGVITDRNGEPLAVSTPVDSIWVNPGKIVLAPEYIPQLAAALGNDPEELARRLTRNITREFMYLKRHMRPDDALAIVGLNIPGVDVEREYQRYYPAGEVIGHVIGFTNIDDVGQEGLELAFDHWLAGRPGKKRVLKDRLGRVVEEVELIQSPNPGRELATSIDLRIQYLAYRELKAVIQRSEAASGSVVVLDVGTGEVLAMVNQPTYNPNDRAQFSPIKYRNRAITDIFEPGSTIKPLVIAAALESGQYHTASLINTSPGFIKVGAKVIKDERNLGMIDLKTLLARSSNVGASKVAMSLPTETLYNVLSGFGLGRLSGSGFPGESAGLLSHYSNWLSIRLATLGYGYGLSVTPLQLAQAYSVIAAGGLQHPVSLLRLEQAPIARQVISGQTAGAVLSMLEAVVSEGGTGQQANVAGYRVAGKTGTVKKSVPGGYAEDHHMALFSGIAPATRPRLAVVVLIDEPSNGKYYGGAVAAPVFSRIVEGSLRILAIPPDNFMRPVGTTKLAVSRP
;
A
#
# COMPACT_ATOMS: atom_id res chain seq x y z
N MET A 1 44.00 29.75 95.26
CA MET A 1 44.32 30.09 93.84
C MET A 1 43.82 29.05 92.81
N LEU A 2 43.55 27.80 93.20
CA LEU A 2 43.12 26.70 92.31
C LEU A 2 41.64 26.72 91.86
N LEU A 3 40.72 27.37 92.60
CA LEU A 3 39.30 27.44 92.22
C LEU A 3 38.99 28.47 91.12
N ARG A 4 39.77 29.56 91.03
CA ARG A 4 39.61 30.60 89.98
C ARG A 4 40.01 30.10 88.59
N SER A 5 40.94 29.16 88.47
CA SER A 5 41.40 28.63 87.18
C SER A 5 40.42 27.64 86.56
N PHE A 6 39.62 26.92 87.35
CA PHE A 6 38.59 26.00 86.87
C PHE A 6 37.35 26.74 86.35
N THR A 7 36.91 27.79 87.05
CA THR A 7 35.82 28.66 86.58
C THR A 7 36.18 29.44 85.32
N LEU A 8 37.46 29.77 85.13
CA LEU A 8 37.93 30.45 83.91
C LEU A 8 37.96 29.49 82.71
N ARG A 9 38.41 28.24 82.91
CA ARG A 9 38.46 27.21 81.87
C ARG A 9 37.06 26.76 81.41
N SER A 10 36.12 26.60 82.34
CA SER A 10 34.72 26.27 82.01
C SER A 10 34.01 27.41 81.26
N ARG A 11 34.25 28.67 81.63
CA ARG A 11 33.73 29.84 80.89
C ARG A 11 34.32 29.96 79.49
N TRP A 12 35.62 29.68 79.34
CA TRP A 12 36.26 29.63 78.02
C TRP A 12 35.72 28.49 77.15
N ALA A 13 35.54 27.30 77.70
CA ALA A 13 34.94 26.18 76.98
C ALA A 13 33.50 26.50 76.55
N ALA A 14 32.69 27.08 77.45
CA ALA A 14 31.33 27.51 77.12
C ALA A 14 31.30 28.60 76.04
N PHE A 15 32.23 29.56 76.08
CA PHE A 15 32.35 30.60 75.07
C PHE A 15 32.74 30.02 73.69
N VAL A 16 33.70 29.10 73.65
CA VAL A 16 34.08 28.40 72.42
C VAL A 16 32.92 27.58 71.86
N LEU A 17 32.16 26.91 72.73
CA LEU A 17 31.01 26.11 72.33
C LEU A 17 29.86 26.99 71.82
N PHE A 18 29.61 28.13 72.48
CA PHE A 18 28.64 29.13 72.02
C PHE A 18 29.06 29.76 70.71
N PHE A 19 30.34 30.07 70.53
CA PHE A 19 30.88 30.61 69.28
C PHE A 19 30.75 29.60 68.14
N LEU A 20 31.05 28.32 68.37
CA LEU A 20 30.84 27.24 67.40
C LEU A 20 29.36 27.08 67.05
N ALA A 21 28.47 27.11 68.05
CA ALA A 21 27.03 27.04 67.83
C ALA A 21 26.53 28.25 67.03
N ALA A 22 27.01 29.46 67.36
CA ALA A 22 26.70 30.67 66.61
C ALA A 22 27.17 30.55 65.17
N VAL A 23 28.40 30.10 64.91
CA VAL A 23 28.92 29.89 63.54
C VAL A 23 28.05 28.88 62.77
N LEU A 24 27.62 27.79 63.39
CA LEU A 24 26.74 26.81 62.76
C LEU A 24 25.35 27.40 62.45
N VAL A 25 24.77 28.18 63.35
CA VAL A 25 23.48 28.85 63.13
C VAL A 25 23.61 29.90 62.03
N THR A 26 24.66 30.73 62.05
CA THR A 26 24.91 31.71 60.99
C THR A 26 25.14 31.02 59.64
N ARG A 27 25.85 29.89 59.62
CA ARG A 27 26.04 29.09 58.40
C ARG A 27 24.73 28.48 57.91
N ALA A 28 23.88 27.98 58.81
CA ALA A 28 22.57 27.44 58.47
C ALA A 28 21.63 28.53 57.91
N VAL A 29 21.58 29.70 58.55
CA VAL A 29 20.81 30.86 58.06
C VAL A 29 21.36 31.34 56.72
N TRP A 30 22.69 31.37 56.53
CA TRP A 30 23.30 31.75 55.25
C TRP A 30 22.94 30.76 54.13
N LEU A 31 23.02 29.46 54.40
CA LEU A 31 22.59 28.40 53.49
C LEU A 31 21.09 28.52 53.13
N GLN A 32 20.24 28.82 54.12
CA GLN A 32 18.78 28.81 53.96
C GLN A 32 18.22 30.13 53.37
N ALA A 33 18.89 31.26 53.58
CA ALA A 33 18.43 32.58 53.12
C ALA A 33 19.12 33.04 51.82
N TYR A 34 20.36 32.63 51.54
CA TYR A 34 21.18 33.19 50.46
C TYR A 34 21.59 32.16 49.39
N GLU A 35 21.78 30.89 49.76
CA GLU A 35 22.11 29.81 48.81
C GLU A 35 20.90 28.96 48.40
N ASN A 36 19.69 29.28 48.89
CA ASN A 36 18.49 28.51 48.61
C ASN A 36 18.24 28.42 47.10
N GLU A 37 18.22 29.55 46.36
CA GLU A 37 18.10 29.52 44.89
C GLU A 37 19.19 28.71 44.18
N PHE A 38 20.45 28.77 44.65
CA PHE A 38 21.56 28.02 44.05
C PHE A 38 21.47 26.51 44.32
N LEU A 39 21.08 26.11 45.53
CA LEU A 39 20.89 24.72 45.93
C LEU A 39 19.62 24.12 45.33
N THR A 40 18.52 24.88 45.25
CA THR A 40 17.29 24.48 44.55
C THR A 40 17.57 24.35 43.06
N HIS A 41 18.30 25.28 42.42
CA HIS A 41 18.72 25.14 41.02
C HIS A 41 19.60 23.90 40.78
N GLN A 42 20.53 23.57 41.67
CA GLN A 42 21.35 22.36 41.54
C GLN A 42 20.55 21.08 41.79
N ALA A 43 19.56 21.11 42.69
CA ALA A 43 18.65 19.99 42.93
C ALA A 43 17.69 19.79 41.75
N ASP A 44 17.09 20.87 41.24
CA ASP A 44 16.21 20.90 40.08
C ASP A 44 16.95 20.48 38.81
N ALA A 45 18.17 20.97 38.57
CA ALA A 45 18.99 20.53 37.43
C ALA A 45 19.28 19.02 37.46
N ARG A 46 19.29 18.40 38.65
CA ARG A 46 19.55 16.96 38.81
C ARG A 46 18.27 16.12 38.77
N GLN A 47 17.13 16.63 39.21
CA GLN A 47 15.87 15.88 39.37
C GLN A 47 14.81 16.18 38.29
N VAL A 48 14.84 17.37 37.70
CA VAL A 48 13.93 17.76 36.63
C VAL A 48 14.36 17.10 35.32
N ARG A 49 13.44 16.42 34.67
CA ARG A 49 13.65 15.78 33.36
C ARG A 49 12.55 16.18 32.40
N ILE A 50 12.89 16.28 31.12
CA ILE A 50 11.92 16.43 30.04
C ILE A 50 11.48 15.03 29.62
N ALA A 51 10.21 14.71 29.85
CA ALA A 51 9.57 13.50 29.36
C ALA A 51 8.79 13.81 28.08
N LYS A 52 8.79 12.88 27.13
CA LYS A 52 7.98 12.99 25.91
C LYS A 52 6.54 12.56 26.23
N ILE A 53 5.57 13.25 25.66
CA ILE A 53 4.18 12.81 25.63
C ILE A 53 3.94 12.21 24.25
N PRO A 54 3.71 10.89 24.12
CA PRO A 54 3.49 10.27 22.82
C PRO A 54 2.26 10.88 22.14
N ALA A 55 2.40 11.25 20.87
CA ALA A 55 1.27 11.55 20.00
C ALA A 55 0.81 10.25 19.36
N HIS A 56 -0.49 10.09 19.17
CA HIS A 56 -1.01 8.96 18.42
C HIS A 56 -0.97 9.26 16.93
N ARG A 57 -0.63 8.24 16.15
CA ARG A 57 -0.60 8.30 14.70
C ARG A 57 -2.02 8.35 14.14
N GLY A 58 -2.20 9.10 13.06
CA GLY A 58 -3.50 9.32 12.42
C GLY A 58 -4.11 8.01 11.92
N VAL A 59 -5.43 7.89 12.01
CA VAL A 59 -6.15 6.72 11.49
C VAL A 59 -6.11 6.74 9.96
N ILE A 60 -5.91 5.57 9.35
CA ILE A 60 -6.14 5.40 7.91
C ILE A 60 -7.49 4.70 7.74
N THR A 61 -8.37 5.27 6.94
CA THR A 61 -9.72 4.74 6.66
C THR A 61 -9.87 4.34 5.19
N ASP A 62 -10.81 3.44 4.91
CA ASP A 62 -11.33 3.20 3.58
C ASP A 62 -12.17 4.41 3.13
N ARG A 63 -12.61 4.43 1.87
CA ARG A 63 -13.40 5.54 1.33
C ARG A 63 -14.73 5.76 2.05
N ASN A 64 -15.23 4.77 2.80
CA ASN A 64 -16.50 4.78 3.52
C ASN A 64 -16.32 5.05 5.03
N GLY A 65 -15.09 5.24 5.51
CA GLY A 65 -14.77 5.51 6.91
C GLY A 65 -14.40 4.28 7.74
N GLU A 66 -14.30 3.09 7.14
CA GLU A 66 -13.90 1.87 7.84
C GLU A 66 -12.40 1.91 8.17
N PRO A 67 -11.97 1.63 9.42
CA PRO A 67 -10.57 1.73 9.81
C PRO A 67 -9.72 0.63 9.16
N LEU A 68 -8.67 1.04 8.44
CA LEU A 68 -7.67 0.16 7.82
C LEU A 68 -6.37 0.08 8.63
N ALA A 69 -6.03 1.15 9.34
CA ALA A 69 -4.91 1.18 10.28
C ALA A 69 -5.21 2.14 11.44
N VAL A 70 -5.08 1.63 12.66
CA VAL A 70 -5.39 2.34 13.91
C VAL A 70 -4.24 2.22 14.90
N SER A 71 -4.06 3.23 15.74
CA SER A 71 -3.06 3.19 16.80
C SER A 71 -3.70 2.70 18.09
N THR A 72 -3.27 1.52 18.56
CA THR A 72 -3.74 0.91 19.80
C THR A 72 -2.76 1.17 20.93
N PRO A 73 -3.22 1.51 22.15
CA PRO A 73 -2.34 1.69 23.29
C PRO A 73 -1.71 0.36 23.71
N VAL A 74 -0.39 0.36 23.87
CA VAL A 74 0.40 -0.78 24.35
C VAL A 74 1.36 -0.31 25.42
N ASP A 75 1.85 -1.24 26.23
CA ASP A 75 2.78 -0.93 27.31
C ASP A 75 4.11 -1.62 27.09
N SER A 76 5.20 -0.91 27.31
CA SER A 76 6.56 -1.45 27.21
C SER A 76 7.21 -1.46 28.58
N ILE A 77 7.74 -2.62 28.97
CA ILE A 77 8.48 -2.78 30.22
C ILE A 77 9.93 -2.35 29.98
N TRP A 78 10.39 -1.43 30.80
CA TRP A 78 11.78 -0.99 30.84
C TRP A 78 12.35 -1.10 32.25
N VAL A 79 13.67 -1.09 32.33
CA VAL A 79 14.39 -1.21 33.59
C VAL A 79 15.55 -0.23 33.66
N ASN A 80 15.92 0.15 34.87
CA ASN A 80 17.20 0.76 35.20
C ASN A 80 18.15 -0.34 35.73
N PRO A 81 19.10 -0.82 34.92
CA PRO A 81 20.03 -1.89 35.31
C PRO A 81 20.77 -1.63 36.63
N GLY A 82 21.21 -0.39 36.86
CA GLY A 82 21.92 0.00 38.09
C GLY A 82 21.10 -0.19 39.37
N LYS A 83 19.77 -0.15 39.30
CA LYS A 83 18.88 -0.33 40.46
C LYS A 83 18.55 -1.79 40.71
N ILE A 84 18.21 -2.54 39.67
CA ILE A 84 17.81 -3.95 39.81
C ILE A 84 18.99 -4.85 40.22
N VAL A 85 20.23 -4.50 39.83
CA VAL A 85 21.41 -5.28 40.23
C VAL A 85 21.73 -5.16 41.73
N LEU A 86 21.20 -4.14 42.42
CA LEU A 86 21.24 -4.05 43.89
C LEU A 86 20.22 -4.97 44.57
N ALA A 87 19.31 -5.57 43.80
CA ALA A 87 18.23 -6.45 44.24
C ALA A 87 18.18 -7.74 43.37
N PRO A 88 19.30 -8.51 43.30
CA PRO A 88 19.43 -9.66 42.40
C PRO A 88 18.41 -10.78 42.66
N GLU A 89 17.85 -10.86 43.86
CA GLU A 89 16.82 -11.82 44.25
C GLU A 89 15.53 -11.72 43.43
N TYR A 90 15.25 -10.56 42.82
CA TYR A 90 14.05 -10.35 41.99
C TYR A 90 14.27 -10.75 40.52
N ILE A 91 15.51 -11.01 40.09
CA ILE A 91 15.83 -11.32 38.68
C ILE A 91 15.13 -12.60 38.20
N PRO A 92 15.12 -13.73 38.96
CA PRO A 92 14.40 -14.93 38.53
C PRO A 92 12.90 -14.72 38.36
N GLN A 93 12.29 -13.93 39.25
CA GLN A 93 10.86 -13.61 39.19
C GLN A 93 10.53 -12.74 37.97
N LEU A 94 11.35 -11.72 37.69
CA LEU A 94 11.21 -10.87 36.50
C LEU A 94 11.40 -11.66 35.21
N ALA A 95 12.39 -12.55 35.18
CA ALA A 95 12.65 -13.41 34.04
C ALA A 95 11.47 -14.34 33.74
N ALA A 96 10.92 -14.99 34.78
CA ALA A 96 9.73 -15.82 34.65
C ALA A 96 8.52 -15.04 34.12
N ALA A 97 8.28 -13.82 34.63
CA ALA A 97 7.18 -12.97 34.18
C ALA A 97 7.32 -12.50 32.72
N LEU A 98 8.56 -12.33 32.25
CA LEU A 98 8.84 -11.93 30.86
C LEU A 98 8.90 -13.11 29.89
N GLY A 99 9.01 -14.35 30.40
CA GLY A 99 9.26 -15.57 29.63
C GLY A 99 10.73 -15.70 29.17
N ASN A 100 11.67 -15.11 29.91
CA ASN A 100 13.09 -15.12 29.61
C ASN A 100 13.85 -16.09 30.52
N ASP A 101 15.04 -16.52 30.09
CA ASP A 101 15.98 -17.25 30.94
C ASP A 101 16.58 -16.32 32.03
N PRO A 102 16.55 -16.70 33.33
CA PRO A 102 17.09 -15.87 34.41
C PRO A 102 18.56 -15.52 34.28
N GLU A 103 19.41 -16.47 33.85
CA GLU A 103 20.85 -16.24 33.72
C GLU A 103 21.14 -15.28 32.57
N GLU A 104 20.45 -15.44 31.44
CA GLU A 104 20.58 -14.53 30.31
C GLU A 104 20.11 -13.12 30.63
N LEU A 105 19.00 -12.98 31.37
CA LEU A 105 18.54 -11.68 31.83
C LEU A 105 19.56 -11.03 32.78
N ALA A 106 20.10 -11.78 33.75
CA ALA A 106 21.13 -11.29 34.66
C ALA A 106 22.38 -10.81 33.90
N ARG A 107 22.88 -11.59 32.93
CA ARG A 107 24.01 -11.20 32.07
C ARG A 107 23.72 -9.91 31.30
N ARG A 108 22.52 -9.80 30.71
CA ARG A 108 22.11 -8.61 29.94
C ARG A 108 22.03 -7.36 30.80
N LEU A 109 21.53 -7.47 32.03
CA LEU A 109 21.48 -6.37 33.00
C LEU A 109 22.88 -5.91 33.41
N THR A 110 23.75 -6.84 33.84
CA THR A 110 25.12 -6.51 34.28
C THR A 110 25.96 -5.85 33.17
N ARG A 111 25.83 -6.32 31.92
CA ARG A 111 26.51 -5.70 30.75
C ARG A 111 26.12 -4.24 30.53
N ASN A 112 24.96 -3.82 31.01
CA ASN A 112 24.42 -2.49 30.80
C ASN A 112 24.23 -1.73 32.13
N ILE A 113 24.98 -2.09 33.18
CA ILE A 113 24.85 -1.52 34.53
C ILE A 113 24.94 0.02 34.57
N THR A 114 25.70 0.60 33.64
CA THR A 114 25.91 2.05 33.53
C THR A 114 24.75 2.79 32.84
N ARG A 115 23.80 2.07 32.23
CA ARG A 115 22.64 2.68 31.57
C ARG A 115 21.58 3.00 32.60
N GLU A 116 20.89 4.13 32.41
CA GLU A 116 19.75 4.50 33.25
C GLU A 116 18.41 3.94 32.72
N PHE A 117 18.42 3.42 31.50
CA PHE A 117 17.24 2.93 30.78
C PHE A 117 17.58 1.77 29.86
N MET A 118 16.76 0.71 29.89
CA MET A 118 16.79 -0.40 28.95
C MET A 118 15.40 -1.02 28.81
N TYR A 119 14.91 -1.19 27.57
CA TYR A 119 13.72 -2.01 27.32
C TYR A 119 13.98 -3.49 27.61
N LEU A 120 13.10 -4.08 28.42
CA LEU A 120 13.04 -5.52 28.65
C LEU A 120 12.15 -6.20 27.62
N LYS A 121 10.97 -5.65 27.40
CA LYS A 121 9.98 -6.14 26.42
C LYS A 121 9.09 -4.98 25.98
N ARG A 122 8.92 -4.81 24.66
CA ARG A 122 8.12 -3.73 24.09
C ARG A 122 6.77 -4.23 23.59
N HIS A 123 5.80 -3.34 23.55
CA HIS A 123 4.47 -3.54 22.95
C HIS A 123 3.71 -4.73 23.54
N MET A 124 3.69 -4.82 24.86
CA MET A 124 2.84 -5.77 25.58
C MET A 124 1.41 -5.24 25.69
N ARG A 125 0.47 -6.17 25.88
CA ARG A 125 -0.88 -5.79 26.27
C ARG A 125 -0.82 -5.08 27.63
N PRO A 126 -1.56 -3.98 27.83
CA PRO A 126 -1.55 -3.24 29.09
C PRO A 126 -1.78 -4.10 30.33
N ASP A 127 -2.70 -5.05 30.28
CA ASP A 127 -3.00 -5.95 31.40
C ASP A 127 -1.80 -6.84 31.79
N ASP A 128 -1.07 -7.35 30.79
CA ASP A 128 0.13 -8.15 31.02
C ASP A 128 1.26 -7.29 31.61
N ALA A 129 1.39 -6.03 31.17
CA ALA A 129 2.38 -5.10 31.69
C ALA A 129 2.08 -4.70 33.15
N LEU A 130 0.81 -4.45 33.46
CA LEU A 130 0.35 -4.16 34.82
C LEU A 130 0.62 -5.32 35.79
N ALA A 131 0.47 -6.57 35.33
CA ALA A 131 0.82 -7.73 36.15
C ALA A 131 2.31 -7.77 36.52
N ILE A 132 3.21 -7.38 35.59
CA ILE A 132 4.66 -7.31 35.85
C ILE A 132 5.01 -6.15 36.79
N VAL A 133 4.42 -4.97 36.57
CA VAL A 133 4.64 -3.80 37.45
C VAL A 133 4.08 -4.07 38.86
N GLY A 134 2.97 -4.82 38.98
CA GLY A 134 2.38 -5.23 40.25
C GLY A 134 3.29 -6.12 41.12
N LEU A 135 4.38 -6.66 40.56
CA LEU A 135 5.42 -7.37 41.32
C LEU A 135 6.29 -6.40 42.16
N ASN A 136 6.18 -5.09 41.95
CA ASN A 136 6.89 -4.03 42.67
C ASN A 136 8.43 -4.19 42.66
N ILE A 137 8.97 -4.69 41.54
CA ILE A 137 10.41 -4.96 41.41
C ILE A 137 11.19 -3.64 41.27
N PRO A 138 12.22 -3.39 42.12
CA PRO A 138 12.98 -2.15 42.07
C PRO A 138 13.61 -1.86 40.70
N GLY A 139 13.32 -0.67 40.18
CA GLY A 139 13.89 -0.18 38.93
C GLY A 139 13.23 -0.71 37.66
N VAL A 140 12.14 -1.50 37.76
CA VAL A 140 11.28 -1.89 36.64
C VAL A 140 10.08 -0.95 36.59
N ASP A 141 9.77 -0.42 35.41
CA ASP A 141 8.65 0.49 35.20
C ASP A 141 8.06 0.28 33.78
N VAL A 142 6.92 0.92 33.52
CA VAL A 142 6.19 0.83 32.27
C VAL A 142 6.22 2.16 31.52
N GLU A 143 6.35 2.08 30.20
CA GLU A 143 6.18 3.20 29.30
C GLU A 143 4.98 2.93 28.40
N ARG A 144 3.98 3.83 28.44
CA ARG A 144 2.82 3.78 27.56
C ARG A 144 3.26 4.21 26.16
N GLU A 145 3.12 3.29 25.22
CA GLU A 145 3.40 3.48 23.80
C GLU A 145 2.14 3.24 22.97
N TYR A 146 2.24 3.46 21.66
CA TYR A 146 1.21 3.10 20.70
C TYR A 146 1.80 2.15 19.68
N GLN A 147 1.03 1.12 19.35
CA GLN A 147 1.35 0.20 18.26
C GLN A 147 0.31 0.36 17.16
N ARG A 148 0.78 0.27 15.92
CA ARG A 148 -0.10 0.20 14.76
C ARG A 148 -0.76 -1.16 14.63
N TYR A 149 -2.08 -1.17 14.51
CA TYR A 149 -2.91 -2.34 14.28
C TYR A 149 -3.71 -2.19 12.99
N TYR A 150 -3.81 -3.28 12.22
CA TYR A 150 -4.41 -3.31 10.90
C TYR A 150 -5.61 -4.27 10.88
N PRO A 151 -6.86 -3.79 11.07
CA PRO A 151 -8.03 -4.65 11.24
C PRO A 151 -8.30 -5.59 10.06
N ALA A 152 -8.07 -5.12 8.83
CA ALA A 152 -8.27 -5.93 7.62
C ALA A 152 -7.07 -6.85 7.28
N GLY A 153 -6.01 -6.83 8.08
CA GLY A 153 -4.87 -7.75 7.97
C GLY A 153 -4.32 -7.88 6.55
N GLU A 154 -4.25 -9.13 6.05
CA GLU A 154 -3.62 -9.47 4.77
C GLU A 154 -4.32 -8.89 3.53
N VAL A 155 -5.56 -8.42 3.67
CA VAL A 155 -6.39 -7.86 2.57
C VAL A 155 -5.84 -6.51 2.10
N ILE A 156 -5.20 -5.75 2.99
CA ILE A 156 -4.76 -4.37 2.74
C ILE A 156 -3.24 -4.17 2.84
N GLY A 157 -2.49 -5.24 3.16
CA GLY A 157 -1.08 -5.16 3.52
C GLY A 157 -0.21 -4.42 2.51
N HIS A 158 -0.36 -4.68 1.21
CA HIS A 158 0.45 -4.00 0.18
C HIS A 158 0.09 -2.53 -0.05
N VAL A 159 -1.18 -2.16 0.13
CA VAL A 159 -1.61 -0.78 -0.11
C VAL A 159 -1.24 0.08 1.09
N ILE A 160 -1.62 -0.36 2.28
CA ILE A 160 -1.38 0.40 3.51
C ILE A 160 0.09 0.32 3.94
N GLY A 161 0.71 -0.85 3.80
CA GLY A 161 2.05 -1.10 4.32
C GLY A 161 2.04 -1.35 5.82
N PHE A 162 3.15 -1.02 6.48
CA PHE A 162 3.29 -1.19 7.92
C PHE A 162 4.26 -0.16 8.53
N THR A 163 4.30 -0.11 9.86
CA THR A 163 5.24 0.69 10.66
C THR A 163 6.28 -0.20 11.37
N ASN A 164 7.42 0.37 11.72
CA ASN A 164 8.43 -0.32 12.54
C ASN A 164 8.03 -0.31 14.04
N ILE A 165 8.95 -0.75 14.90
CA ILE A 165 8.68 -0.81 16.35
C ILE A 165 8.60 0.58 17.00
N ASP A 166 9.04 1.63 16.30
CA ASP A 166 9.02 3.02 16.77
C ASP A 166 7.90 3.83 16.10
N ASP A 167 6.90 3.14 15.52
CA ASP A 167 5.73 3.70 14.84
C ASP A 167 6.04 4.58 13.62
N VAL A 168 7.20 4.36 12.99
CA VAL A 168 7.61 5.02 11.73
C VAL A 168 7.17 4.18 10.54
N GLY A 169 6.51 4.79 9.56
CA GLY A 169 6.09 4.14 8.31
C GLY A 169 7.27 3.52 7.56
N GLN A 170 7.12 2.29 7.08
CA GLN A 170 8.18 1.54 6.39
C GLN A 170 7.82 1.15 4.96
N GLU A 171 6.53 0.95 4.67
CA GLU A 171 6.04 0.56 3.36
C GLU A 171 4.69 1.23 3.07
N GLY A 172 4.25 1.17 1.82
CA GLY A 172 2.92 1.57 1.40
C GLY A 172 2.54 3.01 1.75
N LEU A 173 1.25 3.23 2.04
CA LEU A 173 0.73 4.54 2.47
C LEU A 173 1.26 4.97 3.84
N GLU A 174 1.61 4.02 4.72
CA GLU A 174 2.27 4.34 5.99
C GLU A 174 3.59 5.07 5.76
N LEU A 175 4.39 4.64 4.77
CA LEU A 175 5.63 5.33 4.39
C LEU A 175 5.36 6.61 3.60
N ALA A 176 4.48 6.56 2.58
CA ALA A 176 4.21 7.70 1.72
C ALA A 176 3.70 8.93 2.50
N PHE A 177 2.84 8.68 3.50
CA PHE A 177 2.18 9.69 4.30
C PHE A 177 2.69 9.74 5.73
N ASP A 178 3.91 9.26 6.01
CA ASP A 178 4.45 9.21 7.36
C ASP A 178 4.44 10.58 8.05
N HIS A 179 4.82 11.63 7.32
CA HIS A 179 4.82 13.01 7.81
C HIS A 179 3.41 13.54 8.16
N TRP A 180 2.37 13.03 7.52
CA TRP A 180 0.97 13.38 7.76
C TRP A 180 0.40 12.59 8.95
N LEU A 181 0.78 11.31 9.02
CA LEU A 181 0.26 10.34 9.97
C LEU A 181 0.97 10.40 11.33
N ALA A 182 2.28 10.64 11.41
CA ALA A 182 3.05 10.46 12.65
C ALA A 182 2.68 11.43 13.80
N GLY A 183 2.09 12.59 13.49
CA GLY A 183 1.87 13.65 14.48
C GLY A 183 3.18 14.22 15.03
N ARG A 184 3.11 14.93 16.15
CA ARG A 184 4.28 15.48 16.86
C ARG A 184 4.15 15.23 18.36
N PRO A 185 5.14 14.55 19.00
CA PRO A 185 5.09 14.30 20.43
C PRO A 185 5.16 15.61 21.21
N GLY A 186 4.46 15.64 22.34
CA GLY A 186 4.53 16.71 23.30
C GLY A 186 5.74 16.57 24.22
N LYS A 187 5.94 17.56 25.08
CA LYS A 187 6.99 17.57 26.10
C LYS A 187 6.38 18.04 27.41
N LYS A 188 6.64 17.31 28.49
CA LYS A 188 6.36 17.74 29.85
C LYS A 188 7.61 17.68 30.71
N ARG A 189 7.69 18.58 31.66
CA ARG A 189 8.70 18.62 32.70
C ARG A 189 8.20 17.80 33.87
N VAL A 190 8.97 16.79 34.27
CA VAL A 190 8.66 15.91 35.39
C VAL A 190 9.77 15.98 36.42
N LEU A 191 9.40 15.99 37.70
CA LEU A 191 10.32 15.81 38.81
C LEU A 191 10.46 14.32 39.08
N LYS A 192 11.70 13.81 39.06
CA LYS A 192 11.99 12.41 39.35
C LYS A 192 12.69 12.26 40.70
N ASP A 193 12.31 11.25 41.48
CA ASP A 193 13.02 10.91 42.72
C ASP A 193 14.38 10.24 42.43
N ARG A 194 15.16 9.95 43.48
CA ARG A 194 16.44 9.21 43.38
C ARG A 194 16.27 7.80 42.80
N LEU A 195 15.04 7.26 42.84
CA LEU A 195 14.63 5.99 42.27
C LEU A 195 14.09 6.12 40.84
N GLY A 196 14.13 7.31 40.23
CA GLY A 196 13.75 7.59 38.84
C GLY A 196 12.25 7.63 38.57
N ARG A 197 11.41 7.49 39.61
CA ARG A 197 9.95 7.55 39.52
C ARG A 197 9.50 8.99 39.36
N VAL A 198 8.47 9.21 38.55
CA VAL A 198 7.86 10.54 38.41
C VAL A 198 7.09 10.84 39.69
N VAL A 199 7.54 11.87 40.42
CA VAL A 199 6.93 12.34 41.67
C VAL A 199 5.89 13.41 41.37
N GLU A 200 6.20 14.29 40.42
CA GLU A 200 5.37 15.44 40.11
C GLU A 200 5.50 15.84 38.63
N GLU A 201 4.38 16.24 38.03
CA GLU A 201 4.37 16.90 36.73
C GLU A 201 4.46 18.41 36.95
N VAL A 202 5.62 18.99 36.63
CA VAL A 202 5.95 20.38 36.98
C VAL A 202 5.34 21.35 35.97
N GLU A 203 5.46 21.04 34.67
CA GLU A 203 5.10 21.98 33.61
C GLU A 203 4.83 21.24 32.29
N LEU A 204 3.75 21.57 31.59
CA LEU A 204 3.56 21.18 30.20
C LEU A 204 4.34 22.14 29.29
N ILE A 205 5.50 21.69 28.80
CA ILE A 205 6.35 22.50 27.91
C ILE A 205 5.70 22.61 26.51
N GLN A 206 5.11 21.52 26.03
CA GLN A 206 4.50 21.45 24.70
C GLN A 206 3.42 20.37 24.66
N SER A 207 2.20 20.71 24.24
CA SER A 207 1.13 19.72 24.03
C SER A 207 1.46 18.78 22.85
N PRO A 208 1.15 17.48 22.92
CA PRO A 208 1.25 16.59 21.76
C PRO A 208 0.25 17.03 20.69
N ASN A 209 0.65 16.94 19.42
CA ASN A 209 -0.22 17.15 18.28
C ASN A 209 -0.45 15.80 17.58
N PRO A 210 -1.67 15.24 17.61
CA PRO A 210 -1.97 13.99 16.93
C PRO A 210 -1.66 14.00 15.44
N GLY A 211 -1.44 12.80 14.91
CA GLY A 211 -1.44 12.56 13.48
C GLY A 211 -2.78 12.88 12.83
N ARG A 212 -2.75 13.25 11.56
CA ARG A 212 -3.98 13.55 10.80
C ARG A 212 -4.55 12.29 10.18
N GLU A 213 -5.87 12.22 10.13
CA GLU A 213 -6.57 11.13 9.44
C GLU A 213 -6.28 11.15 7.94
N LEU A 214 -6.23 9.96 7.33
CA LEU A 214 -6.04 9.77 5.90
C LEU A 214 -7.13 8.83 5.36
N ALA A 215 -8.03 9.36 4.53
CA ALA A 215 -9.03 8.56 3.83
C ALA A 215 -8.46 8.05 2.49
N THR A 216 -8.41 6.72 2.33
CA THR A 216 -7.97 6.09 1.09
C THR A 216 -9.12 6.01 0.07
N SER A 217 -8.79 5.88 -1.21
CA SER A 217 -9.79 5.64 -2.27
C SER A 217 -10.32 4.19 -2.27
N ILE A 218 -9.66 3.30 -1.52
CA ILE A 218 -9.99 1.89 -1.41
C ILE A 218 -11.41 1.75 -0.86
N ASP A 219 -12.25 0.98 -1.55
CA ASP A 219 -13.50 0.48 -0.99
C ASP A 219 -13.20 -0.90 -0.38
N LEU A 220 -13.27 -1.02 0.94
CA LEU A 220 -12.87 -2.26 1.63
C LEU A 220 -13.69 -3.47 1.16
N ARG A 221 -14.94 -3.26 0.71
CA ARG A 221 -15.82 -4.32 0.22
C ARG A 221 -15.34 -4.82 -1.14
N ILE A 222 -14.97 -3.91 -2.04
CA ILE A 222 -14.41 -4.25 -3.36
C ILE A 222 -13.01 -4.86 -3.21
N GLN A 223 -12.18 -4.31 -2.32
CA GLN A 223 -10.86 -4.83 -1.98
C GLN A 223 -10.94 -6.28 -1.49
N TYR A 224 -11.83 -6.57 -0.53
CA TYR A 224 -12.03 -7.93 -0.02
C TYR A 224 -12.54 -8.89 -1.09
N LEU A 225 -13.48 -8.44 -1.93
CA LEU A 225 -13.97 -9.22 -3.07
C LEU A 225 -12.82 -9.59 -4.02
N ALA A 226 -12.06 -8.59 -4.47
CA ALA A 226 -10.91 -8.80 -5.36
C ALA A 226 -9.85 -9.70 -4.72
N TYR A 227 -9.60 -9.52 -3.43
CA TYR A 227 -8.71 -10.36 -2.62
C TYR A 227 -9.12 -11.82 -2.62
N ARG A 228 -10.39 -12.09 -2.30
CA ARG A 228 -10.94 -13.46 -2.24
C ARG A 228 -10.85 -14.14 -3.59
N GLU A 229 -11.28 -13.46 -4.66
CA GLU A 229 -11.28 -14.02 -6.01
C GLU A 229 -9.87 -14.27 -6.54
N LEU A 230 -8.92 -13.37 -6.25
CA LEU A 230 -7.53 -13.54 -6.62
C LEU A 230 -6.89 -14.70 -5.85
N LYS A 231 -7.07 -14.79 -4.52
CA LYS A 231 -6.54 -15.89 -3.71
C LYS A 231 -7.07 -17.25 -4.18
N ALA A 232 -8.37 -17.32 -4.48
CA ALA A 232 -9.00 -18.55 -4.96
C ALA A 232 -8.45 -18.99 -6.32
N VAL A 233 -8.24 -18.08 -7.28
CA VAL A 233 -7.67 -18.47 -8.58
C VAL A 233 -6.21 -18.89 -8.45
N ILE A 234 -5.40 -18.20 -7.65
CA ILE A 234 -3.98 -18.54 -7.47
C ILE A 234 -3.81 -19.95 -6.91
N GLN A 235 -4.62 -20.31 -5.91
CA GLN A 235 -4.63 -21.67 -5.35
C GLN A 235 -5.11 -22.69 -6.37
N ARG A 236 -6.21 -22.41 -7.09
CA ARG A 236 -6.79 -23.34 -8.06
C ARG A 236 -5.90 -23.57 -9.29
N SER A 237 -5.20 -22.53 -9.73
CA SER A 237 -4.31 -22.58 -10.89
C SER A 237 -2.87 -22.91 -10.57
N GLU A 238 -2.55 -23.09 -9.28
CA GLU A 238 -1.18 -23.28 -8.79
C GLU A 238 -0.24 -22.22 -9.37
N ALA A 239 -0.72 -20.97 -9.41
CA ALA A 239 0.01 -19.85 -9.98
C ALA A 239 1.04 -19.29 -9.00
N ALA A 240 2.15 -18.76 -9.52
CA ALA A 240 3.23 -18.22 -8.70
C ALA A 240 2.83 -16.90 -8.02
N SER A 241 2.13 -16.03 -8.74
CA SER A 241 1.67 -14.73 -8.22
C SER A 241 0.50 -14.18 -9.04
N GLY A 242 -0.08 -13.09 -8.58
CA GLY A 242 -1.06 -12.35 -9.38
C GLY A 242 -1.40 -11.00 -8.78
N SER A 243 -2.05 -10.16 -9.58
CA SER A 243 -2.46 -8.81 -9.23
C SER A 243 -3.82 -8.48 -9.80
N VAL A 244 -4.61 -7.71 -9.04
CA VAL A 244 -5.85 -7.09 -9.50
C VAL A 244 -5.80 -5.60 -9.19
N VAL A 245 -6.19 -4.78 -10.17
CA VAL A 245 -6.40 -3.34 -10.00
C VAL A 245 -7.80 -2.99 -10.49
N VAL A 246 -8.57 -2.27 -9.68
CA VAL A 246 -9.91 -1.74 -10.01
C VAL A 246 -9.83 -0.22 -9.88
N LEU A 247 -10.08 0.50 -10.96
CA LEU A 247 -10.16 1.96 -10.99
C LEU A 247 -11.59 2.43 -11.20
N ASP A 248 -11.99 3.51 -10.52
CA ASP A 248 -13.14 4.32 -10.93
C ASP A 248 -12.75 5.19 -12.13
N VAL A 249 -13.54 5.08 -13.19
CA VAL A 249 -13.26 5.71 -14.50
C VAL A 249 -13.37 7.24 -14.44
N GLY A 250 -14.30 7.77 -13.65
CA GLY A 250 -14.60 9.21 -13.64
C GLY A 250 -13.67 10.03 -12.76
N THR A 251 -12.92 9.38 -11.88
CA THR A 251 -12.07 10.05 -10.88
C THR A 251 -10.60 9.63 -10.95
N GLY A 252 -10.30 8.44 -11.47
CA GLY A 252 -8.96 7.84 -11.38
C GLY A 252 -8.64 7.25 -10.00
N GLU A 253 -9.62 7.20 -9.09
CA GLU A 253 -9.49 6.56 -7.79
C GLU A 253 -9.25 5.05 -7.93
N VAL A 254 -8.28 4.52 -7.20
CA VAL A 254 -8.09 3.08 -7.02
C VAL A 254 -9.11 2.57 -6.02
N LEU A 255 -10.10 1.79 -6.47
CA LEU A 255 -11.10 1.18 -5.58
C LEU A 255 -10.59 -0.09 -4.93
N ALA A 256 -9.75 -0.83 -5.64
CA ALA A 256 -9.07 -2.01 -5.12
C ALA A 256 -7.73 -2.24 -5.79
N MET A 257 -6.76 -2.69 -5.02
CA MET A 257 -5.43 -3.09 -5.46
C MET A 257 -4.94 -4.26 -4.61
N VAL A 258 -4.86 -5.43 -5.20
CA VAL A 258 -4.61 -6.69 -4.49
C VAL A 258 -3.48 -7.44 -5.19
N ASN A 259 -2.56 -8.00 -4.41
CA ASN A 259 -1.58 -8.95 -4.91
C ASN A 259 -1.63 -10.28 -4.16
N GLN A 260 -1.15 -11.33 -4.81
CA GLN A 260 -0.85 -12.63 -4.21
C GLN A 260 0.57 -13.06 -4.65
N PRO A 261 1.37 -13.69 -3.78
CA PRO A 261 1.11 -13.89 -2.36
C PRO A 261 1.09 -12.57 -1.57
N THR A 262 0.43 -12.56 -0.42
CA THR A 262 0.36 -11.42 0.51
C THR A 262 0.97 -11.75 1.88
N TYR A 263 0.89 -10.82 2.82
CA TYR A 263 1.36 -10.94 4.20
C TYR A 263 0.39 -10.24 5.16
N ASN A 264 0.36 -10.67 6.43
CA ASN A 264 -0.37 -9.95 7.47
C ASN A 264 0.54 -8.85 8.08
N PRO A 265 0.23 -7.55 7.94
CA PRO A 265 1.05 -6.47 8.48
C PRO A 265 1.09 -6.44 10.02
N ASN A 266 0.19 -7.16 10.70
CA ASN A 266 0.24 -7.35 12.15
C ASN A 266 1.28 -8.40 12.60
N ASP A 267 1.77 -9.25 11.69
CA ASP A 267 2.72 -10.32 11.99
C ASP A 267 4.06 -10.11 11.27
N ARG A 268 5.03 -9.60 12.01
CA ARG A 268 6.37 -9.27 11.51
C ARG A 268 7.29 -10.49 11.37
N ALA A 269 6.93 -11.64 11.95
CA ALA A 269 7.73 -12.87 11.81
C ALA A 269 7.65 -13.44 10.38
N GLN A 270 6.68 -13.00 9.58
CA GLN A 270 6.41 -13.48 8.22
C GLN A 270 7.29 -12.82 7.15
N PHE A 271 8.31 -12.04 7.52
CA PHE A 271 9.05 -11.22 6.58
C PHE A 271 9.63 -12.06 5.43
N SER A 272 9.20 -11.74 4.22
CA SER A 272 9.68 -12.32 2.98
C SER A 272 9.58 -11.26 1.88
N PRO A 273 10.68 -10.87 1.23
CA PRO A 273 10.65 -9.84 0.18
C PRO A 273 9.63 -10.11 -0.93
N ILE A 274 9.42 -11.38 -1.27
CA ILE A 274 8.47 -11.82 -2.31
C ILE A 274 7.02 -11.52 -1.92
N LYS A 275 6.68 -11.69 -0.63
CA LYS A 275 5.33 -11.44 -0.10
C LYS A 275 5.04 -9.97 0.11
N TYR A 276 6.07 -9.17 0.43
CA TYR A 276 5.90 -7.75 0.80
C TYR A 276 5.80 -6.82 -0.41
N ARG A 277 6.20 -7.29 -1.59
CA ARG A 277 6.23 -6.53 -2.84
C ARG A 277 4.82 -6.20 -3.38
N ASN A 278 4.53 -4.92 -3.59
CA ASN A 278 3.28 -4.47 -4.23
C ASN A 278 3.37 -4.57 -5.77
N ARG A 279 3.19 -5.78 -6.30
CA ARG A 279 3.36 -6.12 -7.72
C ARG A 279 2.51 -5.28 -8.67
N ALA A 280 1.31 -4.87 -8.24
CA ALA A 280 0.41 -4.01 -9.02
C ALA A 280 1.04 -2.66 -9.43
N ILE A 281 2.04 -2.18 -8.68
CA ILE A 281 2.71 -0.91 -8.89
C ILE A 281 4.20 -1.10 -9.24
N THR A 282 4.86 -2.10 -8.67
CA THR A 282 6.32 -2.27 -8.82
C THR A 282 6.73 -3.17 -9.98
N ASP A 283 5.89 -4.14 -10.34
CA ASP A 283 6.28 -5.19 -11.29
C ASP A 283 5.90 -4.77 -12.70
N ILE A 284 6.87 -4.88 -13.60
CA ILE A 284 6.68 -4.59 -15.01
C ILE A 284 6.59 -5.90 -15.79
N PHE A 285 5.70 -5.95 -16.75
CA PHE A 285 5.53 -7.07 -17.66
C PHE A 285 5.19 -6.56 -19.06
N GLU A 286 5.40 -7.38 -20.08
CA GLU A 286 4.94 -7.04 -21.43
C GLU A 286 3.43 -7.29 -21.54
N PRO A 287 2.61 -6.31 -21.95
CA PRO A 287 1.16 -6.44 -21.92
C PRO A 287 0.60 -7.39 -22.99
N GLY A 288 1.37 -7.65 -24.05
CA GLY A 288 0.91 -8.46 -25.17
C GLY A 288 -0.38 -7.92 -25.79
N SER A 289 -1.31 -8.81 -26.10
CA SER A 289 -2.53 -8.46 -26.85
C SER A 289 -3.44 -7.43 -26.15
N THR A 290 -3.29 -7.17 -24.85
CA THR A 290 -4.05 -6.13 -24.15
C THR A 290 -3.68 -4.71 -24.63
N ILE A 291 -2.58 -4.55 -25.37
CA ILE A 291 -2.19 -3.27 -25.98
C ILE A 291 -2.93 -2.93 -27.27
N LYS A 292 -3.44 -3.94 -27.99
CA LYS A 292 -4.01 -3.75 -29.34
C LYS A 292 -5.09 -2.66 -29.42
N PRO A 293 -5.98 -2.49 -28.41
CA PRO A 293 -6.94 -1.40 -28.42
C PRO A 293 -6.30 -0.01 -28.47
N LEU A 294 -5.14 0.17 -27.83
CA LEU A 294 -4.41 1.44 -27.82
C LEU A 294 -3.71 1.67 -29.17
N VAL A 295 -3.20 0.61 -29.81
CA VAL A 295 -2.64 0.68 -31.17
C VAL A 295 -3.73 1.04 -32.18
N ILE A 296 -4.93 0.49 -32.03
CA ILE A 296 -6.09 0.85 -32.86
C ILE A 296 -6.54 2.28 -32.59
N ALA A 297 -6.55 2.72 -31.32
CA ALA A 297 -6.81 4.12 -31.01
C ALA A 297 -5.81 5.04 -31.73
N ALA A 298 -4.51 4.72 -31.72
CA ALA A 298 -3.50 5.46 -32.46
C ALA A 298 -3.75 5.46 -33.98
N ALA A 299 -4.22 4.33 -34.53
CA ALA A 299 -4.57 4.22 -35.94
C ALA A 299 -5.77 5.11 -36.33
N LEU A 300 -6.81 5.15 -35.50
CA LEU A 300 -7.96 6.01 -35.71
C LEU A 300 -7.59 7.50 -35.56
N GLU A 301 -6.81 7.86 -34.54
CA GLU A 301 -6.35 9.25 -34.32
C GLU A 301 -5.41 9.74 -35.44
N SER A 302 -4.72 8.84 -36.13
CA SER A 302 -3.87 9.20 -37.28
C SER A 302 -4.68 9.65 -38.51
N GLY A 303 -5.98 9.38 -38.56
CA GLY A 303 -6.85 9.59 -39.72
C GLY A 303 -6.63 8.62 -40.89
N GLN A 304 -5.63 7.73 -40.81
CA GLN A 304 -5.35 6.74 -41.86
C GLN A 304 -6.30 5.54 -41.85
N TYR A 305 -6.96 5.30 -40.71
CA TYR A 305 -7.91 4.21 -40.53
C TYR A 305 -9.26 4.76 -40.04
N HIS A 306 -10.32 4.08 -40.44
CA HIS A 306 -11.67 4.20 -39.91
C HIS A 306 -12.16 2.83 -39.43
N THR A 307 -13.29 2.79 -38.73
CA THR A 307 -13.80 1.56 -38.09
C THR A 307 -14.03 0.40 -39.05
N ALA A 308 -14.41 0.70 -40.30
CA ALA A 308 -14.63 -0.27 -41.38
C ALA A 308 -13.39 -0.52 -42.27
N SER A 309 -12.21 0.03 -41.94
CA SER A 309 -11.00 -0.21 -42.73
C SER A 309 -10.63 -1.70 -42.70
N LEU A 310 -10.29 -2.24 -43.87
CA LEU A 310 -9.95 -3.64 -44.03
C LEU A 310 -8.43 -3.84 -44.06
N ILE A 311 -7.99 -4.91 -43.42
CA ILE A 311 -6.59 -5.31 -43.30
C ILE A 311 -6.44 -6.71 -43.87
N ASN A 312 -5.56 -6.84 -44.86
CA ASN A 312 -5.21 -8.14 -45.40
C ASN A 312 -4.27 -8.86 -44.43
N THR A 313 -4.70 -9.96 -43.83
CA THR A 313 -3.89 -10.83 -42.96
C THR A 313 -3.42 -12.11 -43.65
N SER A 314 -3.79 -12.35 -44.90
CA SER A 314 -3.29 -13.50 -45.68
C SER A 314 -1.77 -13.43 -45.86
N PRO A 315 -1.06 -14.58 -45.80
CA PRO A 315 -1.55 -15.95 -45.59
C PRO A 315 -1.63 -16.40 -44.11
N GLY A 316 -1.88 -15.50 -43.16
CA GLY A 316 -1.87 -15.76 -41.72
C GLY A 316 -0.51 -15.51 -41.05
N PHE A 317 0.47 -15.01 -41.78
CA PHE A 317 1.77 -14.60 -41.25
C PHE A 317 2.35 -13.41 -42.02
N ILE A 318 3.26 -12.68 -41.37
CA ILE A 318 4.10 -11.64 -41.98
C ILE A 318 5.55 -11.85 -41.56
N LYS A 319 6.48 -11.71 -42.50
CA LYS A 319 7.92 -11.71 -42.22
C LYS A 319 8.42 -10.28 -42.13
N VAL A 320 9.02 -9.91 -40.99
CA VAL A 320 9.61 -8.59 -40.74
C VAL A 320 11.07 -8.79 -40.36
N GLY A 321 11.98 -8.50 -41.28
CA GLY A 321 13.39 -8.88 -41.16
C GLY A 321 13.54 -10.41 -41.00
N ALA A 322 14.22 -10.84 -39.93
CA ALA A 322 14.43 -12.26 -39.63
C ALA A 322 13.27 -12.92 -38.86
N LYS A 323 12.33 -12.14 -38.30
CA LYS A 323 11.23 -12.67 -37.47
C LYS A 323 9.98 -12.91 -38.31
N VAL A 324 9.30 -14.01 -38.03
CA VAL A 324 7.97 -14.34 -38.60
C VAL A 324 6.93 -14.14 -37.50
N ILE A 325 5.97 -13.25 -37.75
CA ILE A 325 4.82 -13.01 -36.88
C ILE A 325 3.64 -13.77 -37.48
N LYS A 326 2.95 -14.55 -36.66
CA LYS A 326 1.88 -15.45 -37.10
C LYS A 326 0.60 -15.21 -36.29
N ASP A 327 -0.52 -15.40 -36.95
CA ASP A 327 -1.82 -15.60 -36.31
C ASP A 327 -2.05 -17.09 -36.07
N GLU A 328 -3.03 -17.45 -35.24
CA GLU A 328 -3.43 -18.85 -35.02
C GLU A 328 -3.96 -19.51 -36.31
N ARG A 329 -4.55 -18.72 -37.21
CA ARG A 329 -5.03 -19.14 -38.52
C ARG A 329 -5.00 -17.97 -39.50
N ASN A 330 -5.06 -18.27 -40.79
CA ASN A 330 -5.28 -17.24 -41.80
C ASN A 330 -6.71 -16.67 -41.69
N LEU A 331 -6.83 -15.36 -41.47
CA LEU A 331 -8.12 -14.67 -41.33
C LEU A 331 -8.55 -13.93 -42.60
N GLY A 332 -7.70 -13.88 -43.65
CA GLY A 332 -8.03 -13.18 -44.88
C GLY A 332 -8.12 -11.66 -44.69
N MET A 333 -9.11 -11.03 -45.32
CA MET A 333 -9.42 -9.61 -45.13
C MET A 333 -10.29 -9.44 -43.88
N ILE A 334 -9.81 -8.69 -42.89
CA ILE A 334 -10.53 -8.43 -41.64
C ILE A 334 -10.63 -6.94 -41.33
N ASP A 335 -11.69 -6.54 -40.63
CA ASP A 335 -11.82 -5.18 -40.09
C ASP A 335 -11.12 -5.04 -38.72
N LEU A 336 -11.07 -3.81 -38.18
CA LEU A 336 -10.46 -3.52 -36.88
C LEU A 336 -11.16 -4.25 -35.72
N LYS A 337 -12.49 -4.41 -35.81
CA LYS A 337 -13.29 -5.16 -34.82
C LYS A 337 -12.88 -6.63 -34.78
N THR A 338 -12.76 -7.27 -35.94
CA THR A 338 -12.35 -8.67 -36.07
C THR A 338 -10.90 -8.86 -35.65
N LEU A 339 -10.02 -7.89 -35.94
CA LEU A 339 -8.64 -7.88 -35.45
C LEU A 339 -8.60 -7.98 -33.92
N LEU A 340 -9.42 -7.19 -33.20
CA LEU A 340 -9.51 -7.28 -31.73
C LEU A 340 -10.16 -8.58 -31.27
N ALA A 341 -11.31 -8.96 -31.85
CA ALA A 341 -12.07 -10.14 -31.45
C ALA A 341 -11.26 -11.44 -31.59
N ARG A 342 -10.55 -11.59 -32.73
CA ARG A 342 -9.68 -12.74 -33.04
C ARG A 342 -8.23 -12.55 -32.59
N SER A 343 -7.91 -11.40 -31.99
CA SER A 343 -6.58 -11.07 -31.50
C SER A 343 -5.48 -11.29 -32.57
N SER A 344 -5.69 -10.83 -33.81
CA SER A 344 -4.70 -10.97 -34.89
C SER A 344 -3.41 -10.19 -34.56
N ASN A 345 -2.27 -10.90 -34.49
CA ASN A 345 -0.94 -10.31 -34.37
C ASN A 345 -0.47 -9.73 -35.70
N VAL A 346 -0.78 -10.41 -36.82
CA VAL A 346 -0.43 -9.95 -38.17
C VAL A 346 -1.13 -8.64 -38.47
N GLY A 347 -2.44 -8.55 -38.24
CA GLY A 347 -3.22 -7.35 -38.44
C GLY A 347 -2.71 -6.18 -37.59
N ALA A 348 -2.49 -6.42 -36.30
CA ALA A 348 -1.99 -5.39 -35.39
C ALA A 348 -0.57 -4.92 -35.74
N SER A 349 0.29 -5.83 -36.19
CA SER A 349 1.65 -5.49 -36.68
C SER A 349 1.58 -4.62 -37.93
N LYS A 350 0.72 -4.98 -38.91
CA LYS A 350 0.55 -4.20 -40.14
C LYS A 350 0.02 -2.80 -39.86
N VAL A 351 -0.96 -2.68 -38.97
CA VAL A 351 -1.47 -1.38 -38.51
C VAL A 351 -0.34 -0.57 -37.90
N ALA A 352 0.36 -1.09 -36.88
CA ALA A 352 1.44 -0.36 -36.20
C ALA A 352 2.57 0.07 -37.16
N MET A 353 2.96 -0.79 -38.10
CA MET A 353 4.00 -0.48 -39.10
C MET A 353 3.57 0.57 -40.14
N SER A 354 2.26 0.76 -40.35
CA SER A 354 1.75 1.78 -41.27
C SER A 354 1.69 3.19 -40.66
N LEU A 355 1.71 3.29 -39.33
CA LEU A 355 1.60 4.56 -38.63
C LEU A 355 2.95 5.29 -38.54
N PRO A 356 2.96 6.63 -38.52
CA PRO A 356 4.14 7.39 -38.12
C PRO A 356 4.57 6.99 -36.71
N THR A 357 5.85 6.73 -36.52
CA THR A 357 6.44 6.27 -35.25
C THR A 357 6.15 7.24 -34.11
N GLU A 358 6.23 8.55 -34.38
CA GLU A 358 5.93 9.62 -33.44
C GLU A 358 4.45 9.61 -33.01
N THR A 359 3.51 9.45 -33.95
CA THR A 359 2.08 9.37 -33.64
C THR A 359 1.78 8.19 -32.72
N LEU A 360 2.31 7.00 -33.04
CA LEU A 360 2.12 5.82 -32.22
C LEU A 360 2.72 6.02 -30.81
N TYR A 361 3.92 6.58 -30.72
CA TYR A 361 4.56 6.87 -29.43
C TYR A 361 3.78 7.88 -28.60
N ASN A 362 3.36 9.00 -29.19
CA ASN A 362 2.64 10.06 -28.48
C ASN A 362 1.31 9.55 -27.92
N VAL A 363 0.58 8.73 -28.69
CA VAL A 363 -0.67 8.12 -28.22
C VAL A 363 -0.40 7.11 -27.10
N LEU A 364 0.52 6.16 -27.29
CA LEU A 364 0.86 5.16 -26.26
C LEU A 364 1.38 5.80 -24.97
N SER A 365 2.27 6.78 -25.08
CA SER A 365 2.77 7.55 -23.93
C SER A 365 1.67 8.40 -23.30
N GLY A 366 0.74 8.90 -24.13
CA GLY A 366 -0.46 9.61 -23.70
C GLY A 366 -1.38 8.76 -22.83
N PHE A 367 -1.46 7.44 -23.06
CA PHE A 367 -2.16 6.50 -22.17
C PHE A 367 -1.45 6.25 -20.82
N GLY A 368 -0.27 6.83 -20.59
CA GLY A 368 0.51 6.68 -19.37
C GLY A 368 1.64 5.64 -19.45
N LEU A 369 1.84 5.01 -20.61
CA LEU A 369 2.83 3.95 -20.76
C LEU A 369 4.26 4.51 -20.77
N GLY A 370 5.14 3.87 -20.00
CA GLY A 370 6.53 4.32 -19.84
C GLY A 370 6.67 5.58 -18.96
N ARG A 371 5.65 5.94 -18.17
CA ARG A 371 5.66 7.06 -17.23
C ARG A 371 5.11 6.63 -15.87
N LEU A 372 5.58 7.23 -14.79
CA LEU A 372 4.96 7.03 -13.47
C LEU A 372 3.48 7.45 -13.54
N SER A 373 2.58 6.67 -12.95
CA SER A 373 1.15 7.01 -12.87
C SER A 373 0.89 8.18 -11.92
N GLY A 374 1.85 8.49 -11.05
CA GLY A 374 1.78 9.59 -10.09
C GLY A 374 0.95 9.25 -8.86
N SER A 375 0.82 7.96 -8.53
CA SER A 375 -0.03 7.47 -7.42
C SER A 375 0.39 7.95 -6.03
N GLY A 376 1.63 8.43 -5.89
CA GLY A 376 2.25 8.78 -4.60
C GLY A 376 2.79 7.57 -3.83
N PHE A 377 2.70 6.36 -4.39
CA PHE A 377 3.20 5.14 -3.76
C PHE A 377 4.74 5.03 -3.85
N PRO A 378 5.44 4.62 -2.78
CA PRO A 378 6.90 4.52 -2.78
C PRO A 378 7.38 3.38 -3.69
N GLY A 379 8.46 3.63 -4.44
CA GLY A 379 9.06 2.61 -5.31
C GLY A 379 8.26 2.28 -6.57
N GLU A 380 7.35 3.17 -6.99
CA GLU A 380 6.58 2.99 -8.21
C GLU A 380 7.46 2.83 -9.46
N SER A 381 7.12 1.87 -10.32
CA SER A 381 7.82 1.66 -11.58
C SER A 381 7.19 2.46 -12.71
N ALA A 382 8.02 3.10 -13.54
CA ALA A 382 7.58 3.82 -14.72
C ALA A 382 7.26 2.90 -15.91
N GLY A 383 7.53 1.60 -15.81
CA GLY A 383 7.48 0.72 -17.00
C GLY A 383 8.61 1.05 -17.98
N LEU A 384 8.43 0.63 -19.23
CA LEU A 384 9.38 0.88 -20.32
C LEU A 384 8.64 1.11 -21.63
N LEU A 385 8.74 2.32 -22.18
CA LEU A 385 8.38 2.64 -23.56
C LEU A 385 9.53 3.44 -24.17
N SER A 386 10.37 2.78 -24.98
CA SER A 386 11.53 3.46 -25.56
C SER A 386 11.10 4.57 -26.50
N HIS A 387 11.86 5.66 -26.55
CA HIS A 387 11.61 6.76 -27.48
C HIS A 387 11.58 6.28 -28.94
N TYR A 388 10.69 6.88 -29.74
CA TYR A 388 10.36 6.43 -31.10
C TYR A 388 11.50 6.57 -32.10
N SER A 389 12.43 7.50 -31.86
CA SER A 389 13.63 7.71 -32.70
C SER A 389 14.49 6.45 -32.88
N ASN A 390 14.38 5.50 -31.95
CA ASN A 390 15.20 4.28 -31.93
C ASN A 390 14.42 3.04 -32.43
N TRP A 391 13.21 3.21 -32.99
CA TRP A 391 12.37 2.10 -33.38
C TRP A 391 12.70 1.59 -34.78
N LEU A 392 13.23 0.36 -34.84
CA LEU A 392 13.35 -0.40 -36.08
C LEU A 392 12.00 -0.98 -36.50
N SER A 393 11.84 -1.35 -37.77
CA SER A 393 10.60 -1.93 -38.31
C SER A 393 10.13 -3.17 -37.54
N ILE A 394 11.06 -4.00 -37.07
CA ILE A 394 10.71 -5.16 -36.24
C ILE A 394 10.13 -4.76 -34.88
N ARG A 395 10.65 -3.67 -34.28
CA ARG A 395 10.14 -3.16 -33.00
C ARG A 395 8.74 -2.57 -33.19
N LEU A 396 8.49 -1.84 -34.29
CA LEU A 396 7.15 -1.37 -34.63
C LEU A 396 6.15 -2.53 -34.76
N ALA A 397 6.55 -3.60 -35.44
CA ALA A 397 5.72 -4.79 -35.58
C ALA A 397 5.41 -5.42 -34.21
N THR A 398 6.40 -5.60 -33.34
CA THR A 398 6.21 -6.20 -32.00
C THR A 398 5.39 -5.32 -31.07
N LEU A 399 5.58 -4.00 -31.12
CA LEU A 399 4.77 -3.03 -30.38
C LEU A 399 3.29 -3.14 -30.74
N GLY A 400 2.97 -3.40 -32.01
CA GLY A 400 1.61 -3.58 -32.49
C GLY A 400 0.81 -4.64 -31.72
N TYR A 401 1.46 -5.68 -31.21
CA TYR A 401 0.82 -6.73 -30.41
C TYR A 401 1.40 -6.87 -28.99
N GLY A 402 2.12 -5.85 -28.51
CA GLY A 402 2.45 -5.65 -27.09
C GLY A 402 3.75 -6.23 -26.57
N TYR A 403 4.74 -6.41 -27.46
CA TYR A 403 6.10 -6.84 -27.11
C TYR A 403 7.11 -5.73 -27.42
N GLY A 404 8.15 -5.60 -26.59
CA GLY A 404 9.12 -4.51 -26.66
C GLY A 404 8.73 -3.25 -25.90
N LEU A 405 7.71 -3.35 -25.04
CA LEU A 405 7.35 -2.39 -24.00
C LEU A 405 6.98 -3.13 -22.71
N SER A 406 7.13 -2.47 -21.56
CA SER A 406 6.72 -3.05 -20.28
C SER A 406 5.85 -2.07 -19.51
N VAL A 407 4.85 -2.59 -18.81
CA VAL A 407 3.87 -1.80 -18.05
C VAL A 407 3.63 -2.45 -16.69
N THR A 408 3.15 -1.67 -15.73
CA THR A 408 2.61 -2.19 -14.47
C THR A 408 1.11 -2.49 -14.61
N PRO A 409 0.52 -3.35 -13.74
CA PRO A 409 -0.93 -3.57 -13.76
C PRO A 409 -1.72 -2.27 -13.57
N LEU A 410 -1.22 -1.35 -12.74
CA LEU A 410 -1.82 -0.03 -12.54
C LEU A 410 -1.79 0.85 -13.81
N GLN A 411 -0.66 0.90 -14.51
CA GLN A 411 -0.57 1.65 -15.79
C GLN A 411 -1.53 1.09 -16.83
N LEU A 412 -1.66 -0.23 -16.92
CA LEU A 412 -2.58 -0.86 -17.86
C LEU A 412 -4.05 -0.57 -17.49
N ALA A 413 -4.39 -0.55 -16.19
CA ALA A 413 -5.72 -0.18 -15.73
C ALA A 413 -6.02 1.29 -16.05
N GLN A 414 -5.06 2.20 -15.84
CA GLN A 414 -5.19 3.61 -16.22
C GLN A 414 -5.39 3.77 -17.73
N ALA A 415 -4.66 3.02 -18.56
CA ALA A 415 -4.85 3.09 -20.00
C ALA A 415 -6.27 2.68 -20.43
N TYR A 416 -6.85 1.66 -19.79
CA TYR A 416 -8.23 1.25 -20.04
C TYR A 416 -9.24 2.27 -19.47
N SER A 417 -8.93 2.94 -18.37
CA SER A 417 -9.78 4.01 -17.85
C SER A 417 -9.85 5.21 -18.81
N VAL A 418 -8.80 5.51 -19.57
CA VAL A 418 -8.84 6.53 -20.64
C VAL A 418 -9.86 6.19 -21.72
N ILE A 419 -9.87 4.93 -22.19
CA ILE A 419 -10.85 4.48 -23.20
C ILE A 419 -12.27 4.59 -22.62
N ALA A 420 -12.44 4.16 -21.37
CA ALA A 420 -13.70 4.19 -20.65
C ALA A 420 -14.23 5.62 -20.40
N ALA A 421 -13.33 6.57 -20.13
CA ALA A 421 -13.64 7.98 -19.85
C ALA A 421 -13.78 8.85 -21.12
N GLY A 422 -14.03 8.24 -22.29
CA GLY A 422 -14.21 8.99 -23.53
C GLY A 422 -12.92 9.68 -24.01
N GLY A 423 -11.75 9.09 -23.72
CA GLY A 423 -10.45 9.61 -24.13
C GLY A 423 -9.80 10.56 -23.13
N LEU A 424 -10.41 10.76 -21.95
CA LEU A 424 -9.89 11.57 -20.86
C LEU A 424 -9.04 10.75 -19.90
N GLN A 425 -7.83 11.20 -19.62
CA GLN A 425 -6.97 10.62 -18.59
C GLN A 425 -7.11 11.37 -17.28
N HIS A 426 -7.65 10.69 -16.27
CA HIS A 426 -7.60 11.14 -14.89
C HIS A 426 -6.29 10.66 -14.22
N PRO A 427 -5.61 11.53 -13.43
CA PRO A 427 -4.55 11.11 -12.52
C PRO A 427 -5.00 9.99 -11.59
N VAL A 428 -4.12 9.02 -11.34
CA VAL A 428 -4.41 7.94 -10.38
C VAL A 428 -4.34 8.46 -8.96
N SER A 429 -5.30 8.07 -8.10
CA SER A 429 -5.26 8.40 -6.68
C SER A 429 -5.51 7.18 -5.78
N LEU A 430 -4.61 6.97 -4.81
CA LEU A 430 -4.80 6.06 -3.67
C LEU A 430 -5.56 6.74 -2.50
N LEU A 431 -5.83 8.03 -2.61
CA LEU A 431 -6.60 8.82 -1.65
C LEU A 431 -8.01 9.07 -2.16
N ARG A 432 -8.96 9.16 -1.24
CA ARG A 432 -10.32 9.56 -1.56
C ARG A 432 -10.33 11.00 -2.07
N LEU A 433 -10.99 11.22 -3.19
CA LEU A 433 -11.12 12.52 -3.83
C LEU A 433 -12.54 13.06 -3.62
N GLU A 434 -12.64 14.30 -3.13
CA GLU A 434 -13.93 14.99 -3.02
C GLU A 434 -14.45 15.48 -4.37
N GLN A 435 -13.54 15.74 -5.32
CA GLN A 435 -13.86 16.16 -6.67
C GLN A 435 -12.92 15.47 -7.67
N ALA A 436 -13.43 15.20 -8.87
CA ALA A 436 -12.63 14.63 -9.93
C ALA A 436 -11.49 15.60 -10.32
N PRO A 437 -10.25 15.12 -10.43
CA PRO A 437 -9.11 15.94 -10.81
C PRO A 437 -9.24 16.36 -12.28
N ILE A 438 -8.53 17.43 -12.66
CA ILE A 438 -8.46 17.90 -14.04
C ILE A 438 -7.93 16.76 -14.92
N ALA A 439 -8.76 16.34 -15.87
CA ALA A 439 -8.42 15.31 -16.83
C ALA A 439 -7.70 15.89 -18.05
N ARG A 440 -6.82 15.09 -18.66
CA ARG A 440 -6.14 15.42 -19.91
C ARG A 440 -6.73 14.63 -21.06
N GLN A 441 -7.10 15.29 -22.16
CA GLN A 441 -7.51 14.59 -23.38
C GLN A 441 -6.30 13.85 -23.99
N VAL A 442 -6.45 12.56 -24.25
CA VAL A 442 -5.40 11.69 -24.85
C VAL A 442 -5.77 11.31 -26.28
N ILE A 443 -7.02 10.91 -26.48
CA ILE A 443 -7.60 10.57 -27.79
C ILE A 443 -8.98 11.21 -27.90
N SER A 444 -9.53 11.40 -29.09
CA SER A 444 -10.89 11.91 -29.24
C SER A 444 -11.96 11.01 -28.60
N GLY A 445 -13.07 11.60 -28.16
CA GLY A 445 -14.22 10.83 -27.65
C GLY A 445 -14.84 9.90 -28.69
N GLN A 446 -14.75 10.26 -29.98
CA GLN A 446 -15.17 9.40 -31.08
C GLN A 446 -14.30 8.14 -31.17
N THR A 447 -12.96 8.29 -31.12
CA THR A 447 -12.04 7.15 -31.12
C THR A 447 -12.23 6.28 -29.89
N ALA A 448 -12.37 6.88 -28.70
CA ALA A 448 -12.60 6.15 -27.46
C ALA A 448 -13.88 5.30 -27.54
N GLY A 449 -14.99 5.89 -27.99
CA GLY A 449 -16.26 5.19 -28.17
C GLY A 449 -16.19 4.07 -29.23
N ALA A 450 -15.49 4.31 -30.34
CA ALA A 450 -15.28 3.31 -31.38
C ALA A 450 -14.49 2.11 -30.86
N VAL A 451 -13.38 2.34 -30.16
CA VAL A 451 -12.55 1.28 -29.57
C VAL A 451 -13.32 0.51 -28.50
N LEU A 452 -14.05 1.21 -27.63
CA LEU A 452 -14.89 0.59 -26.60
C LEU A 452 -15.94 -0.36 -27.21
N SER A 453 -16.61 0.07 -28.28
CA SER A 453 -17.60 -0.78 -28.98
C SER A 453 -16.96 -2.00 -29.64
N MET A 454 -15.77 -1.86 -30.24
CA MET A 454 -15.04 -3.01 -30.80
C MET A 454 -14.61 -4.01 -29.72
N LEU A 455 -14.27 -3.52 -28.52
CA LEU A 455 -13.86 -4.36 -27.39
C LEU A 455 -15.00 -5.23 -26.84
N GLU A 456 -16.27 -4.85 -27.01
CA GLU A 456 -17.41 -5.71 -26.65
C GLU A 456 -17.43 -7.01 -27.46
N ALA A 457 -16.94 -6.99 -28.70
CA ALA A 457 -16.88 -8.16 -29.56
C ALA A 457 -15.89 -9.24 -29.06
N VAL A 458 -14.94 -8.86 -28.20
CA VAL A 458 -13.99 -9.79 -27.60
C VAL A 458 -14.66 -10.67 -26.54
N VAL A 459 -15.64 -10.12 -25.83
CA VAL A 459 -16.38 -10.79 -24.75
C VAL A 459 -17.65 -11.48 -25.27
N SER A 460 -18.08 -11.13 -26.49
CA SER A 460 -19.21 -11.75 -27.19
C SER A 460 -18.89 -13.15 -27.73
N GLU A 461 -19.93 -13.86 -28.20
CA GLU A 461 -19.80 -15.19 -28.82
C GLU A 461 -18.77 -15.18 -29.96
N GLY A 462 -17.88 -16.18 -29.96
CA GLY A 462 -16.78 -16.28 -30.91
C GLY A 462 -15.58 -15.38 -30.62
N GLY A 463 -15.66 -14.51 -29.62
CA GLY A 463 -14.53 -13.71 -29.11
C GLY A 463 -13.57 -14.51 -28.22
N THR A 464 -12.40 -13.95 -27.97
CA THR A 464 -11.32 -14.59 -27.18
C THR A 464 -11.48 -14.46 -25.66
N GLY A 465 -12.45 -13.68 -25.17
CA GLY A 465 -12.64 -13.34 -23.76
C GLY A 465 -14.03 -13.65 -23.20
N GLN A 466 -14.76 -14.62 -23.77
CA GLN A 466 -16.17 -14.92 -23.44
C GLN A 466 -16.45 -15.11 -21.94
N GLN A 467 -15.50 -15.67 -21.18
CA GLN A 467 -15.68 -15.91 -19.75
C GLN A 467 -15.62 -14.64 -18.89
N ALA A 468 -15.34 -13.48 -19.50
CA ALA A 468 -15.44 -12.18 -18.85
C ALA A 468 -16.86 -11.59 -18.89
N ASN A 469 -17.81 -12.25 -19.55
CA ASN A 469 -19.19 -11.78 -19.60
C ASN A 469 -19.78 -11.68 -18.19
N VAL A 470 -20.58 -10.64 -17.95
CA VAL A 470 -21.23 -10.38 -16.65
C VAL A 470 -22.73 -10.30 -16.90
N ALA A 471 -23.50 -11.15 -16.22
CA ALA A 471 -24.94 -11.21 -16.39
C ALA A 471 -25.61 -9.84 -16.10
N GLY A 472 -26.42 -9.37 -17.04
CA GLY A 472 -27.12 -8.08 -16.94
C GLY A 472 -26.29 -6.86 -17.35
N TYR A 473 -24.99 -7.00 -17.63
CA TYR A 473 -24.13 -5.89 -18.03
C TYR A 473 -23.47 -6.12 -19.39
N ARG A 474 -23.23 -5.03 -20.10
CA ARG A 474 -22.36 -4.99 -21.28
C ARG A 474 -20.93 -4.82 -20.80
N VAL A 475 -20.03 -5.66 -21.29
CA VAL A 475 -18.63 -5.69 -20.89
C VAL A 475 -17.77 -5.55 -22.14
N ALA A 476 -16.75 -4.70 -22.04
CA ALA A 476 -15.73 -4.51 -23.07
C ALA A 476 -14.38 -4.90 -22.48
N GLY A 477 -13.54 -5.64 -23.20
CA GLY A 477 -12.22 -5.97 -22.68
C GLY A 477 -11.35 -6.79 -23.61
N LYS A 478 -10.13 -7.07 -23.20
CA LYS A 478 -9.15 -7.81 -23.98
C LYS A 478 -8.37 -8.80 -23.12
N THR A 479 -8.23 -10.00 -23.66
CA THR A 479 -7.34 -11.04 -23.13
C THR A 479 -5.91 -10.83 -23.62
N GLY A 480 -4.95 -11.17 -22.75
CA GLY A 480 -3.53 -11.31 -23.05
C GLY A 480 -3.00 -12.65 -22.55
N THR A 481 -2.09 -13.27 -23.31
CA THR A 481 -1.26 -14.38 -22.86
C THR A 481 0.15 -14.10 -23.34
N VAL A 482 1.10 -13.99 -22.41
CA VAL A 482 2.44 -13.50 -22.69
C VAL A 482 3.46 -14.50 -22.19
N LYS A 483 4.49 -14.77 -22.99
CA LYS A 483 5.64 -15.57 -22.53
C LYS A 483 6.51 -14.70 -21.63
N LYS A 484 6.88 -15.21 -20.47
CA LYS A 484 7.69 -14.46 -19.51
C LYS A 484 9.08 -14.19 -20.10
N SER A 485 9.54 -12.95 -19.98
CA SER A 485 10.92 -12.62 -20.32
C SER A 485 11.85 -13.09 -19.20
N VAL A 486 12.89 -13.82 -19.58
CA VAL A 486 13.93 -14.35 -18.69
C VAL A 486 15.31 -13.96 -19.24
N PRO A 487 16.38 -13.94 -18.42
CA PRO A 487 17.73 -13.74 -18.94
C PRO A 487 18.02 -14.70 -20.10
N GLY A 488 18.32 -14.17 -21.28
CA GLY A 488 18.55 -14.96 -22.49
C GLY A 488 17.37 -15.09 -23.46
N GLY A 489 16.17 -14.59 -23.13
CA GLY A 489 15.05 -14.53 -24.07
C GLY A 489 13.67 -14.67 -23.43
N TYR A 490 12.80 -15.47 -24.06
CA TYR A 490 11.47 -15.80 -23.55
C TYR A 490 11.46 -17.22 -23.04
N ALA A 491 10.88 -17.43 -21.86
CA ALA A 491 10.66 -18.76 -21.34
C ALA A 491 9.69 -19.55 -22.23
N GLU A 492 9.94 -20.85 -22.41
CA GLU A 492 9.06 -21.70 -23.22
C GLU A 492 7.76 -22.04 -22.49
N ASP A 493 7.86 -22.31 -21.18
CA ASP A 493 6.77 -22.86 -20.36
C ASP A 493 6.20 -21.89 -19.29
N HIS A 494 6.75 -20.67 -19.17
CA HIS A 494 6.28 -19.69 -18.19
C HIS A 494 5.44 -18.60 -18.88
N HIS A 495 4.17 -18.52 -18.48
CA HIS A 495 3.19 -17.63 -19.09
C HIS A 495 2.55 -16.70 -18.06
N MET A 496 2.18 -15.50 -18.53
CA MET A 496 1.31 -14.58 -17.81
C MET A 496 -0.05 -14.54 -18.50
N ALA A 497 -1.11 -14.73 -17.71
CA ALA A 497 -2.50 -14.72 -18.16
C ALA A 497 -3.15 -13.40 -17.72
N LEU A 498 -3.69 -12.65 -18.69
CA LEU A 498 -4.21 -11.31 -18.47
C LEU A 498 -5.63 -11.12 -18.99
N PHE A 499 -6.40 -10.32 -18.26
CA PHE A 499 -7.62 -9.71 -18.75
C PHE A 499 -7.70 -8.25 -18.32
N SER A 500 -7.92 -7.36 -19.28
CA SER A 500 -8.13 -5.93 -19.05
C SER A 500 -9.51 -5.57 -19.58
N GLY A 501 -10.37 -4.96 -18.77
CA GLY A 501 -11.75 -4.70 -19.19
C GLY A 501 -12.40 -3.52 -18.50
N ILE A 502 -13.56 -3.17 -19.02
CA ILE A 502 -14.35 -1.99 -18.70
C ILE A 502 -15.80 -2.43 -18.54
N ALA A 503 -16.46 -1.95 -17.49
CA ALA A 503 -17.88 -2.18 -17.29
C ALA A 503 -18.57 -1.05 -16.50
N PRO A 504 -19.86 -0.79 -16.76
CA PRO A 504 -20.62 -1.24 -17.93
C PRO A 504 -20.12 -0.57 -19.23
N ALA A 505 -20.29 -1.19 -20.40
CA ALA A 505 -19.76 -0.64 -21.65
C ALA A 505 -20.52 0.61 -22.14
N THR A 506 -21.81 0.75 -21.81
CA THR A 506 -22.60 1.91 -22.26
C THR A 506 -22.31 3.19 -21.46
N ARG A 507 -22.09 3.04 -20.15
CA ARG A 507 -21.71 4.10 -19.22
C ARG A 507 -20.61 3.58 -18.31
N PRO A 508 -19.35 3.60 -18.78
CA PRO A 508 -18.23 3.04 -18.03
C PRO A 508 -18.07 3.62 -16.64
N ARG A 509 -17.93 2.72 -15.66
CA ARG A 509 -17.69 3.07 -14.25
C ARG A 509 -16.40 2.48 -13.72
N LEU A 510 -16.08 1.26 -14.14
CA LEU A 510 -14.92 0.52 -13.69
C LEU A 510 -13.99 0.18 -14.84
N ALA A 511 -12.70 0.39 -14.64
CA ALA A 511 -11.63 -0.22 -15.44
C ALA A 511 -10.87 -1.22 -14.55
N VAL A 512 -10.79 -2.47 -14.97
CA VAL A 512 -10.23 -3.57 -14.17
C VAL A 512 -9.17 -4.32 -14.94
N VAL A 513 -8.04 -4.57 -14.30
CA VAL A 513 -6.98 -5.43 -14.81
C VAL A 513 -6.77 -6.59 -13.85
N VAL A 514 -6.75 -7.80 -14.40
CA VAL A 514 -6.39 -9.04 -13.71
C VAL A 514 -5.17 -9.63 -14.40
N LEU A 515 -4.11 -9.87 -13.63
CA LEU A 515 -2.87 -10.53 -14.04
C LEU A 515 -2.62 -11.75 -13.17
N ILE A 516 -2.43 -12.91 -13.79
CA ILE A 516 -2.06 -14.16 -13.13
C ILE A 516 -0.74 -14.64 -13.72
N ASP A 517 0.30 -14.76 -12.89
CA ASP A 517 1.66 -15.13 -13.27
C ASP A 517 1.88 -16.62 -13.04
N GLU A 518 2.34 -17.31 -14.09
CA GLU A 518 2.70 -18.72 -14.12
C GLU A 518 1.62 -19.69 -13.61
N PRO A 519 0.38 -19.66 -14.15
CA PRO A 519 -0.60 -20.73 -13.89
C PRO A 519 -0.08 -22.07 -14.44
N SER A 520 -0.04 -23.10 -13.61
CA SER A 520 0.64 -24.37 -13.90
C SER A 520 -0.30 -25.58 -14.03
N ASN A 521 -1.59 -25.45 -13.72
CA ASN A 521 -2.57 -26.54 -13.77
C ASN A 521 -3.09 -26.93 -15.17
N GLY A 522 -2.33 -26.65 -16.23
CA GLY A 522 -2.69 -26.96 -17.63
C GLY A 522 -3.64 -25.96 -18.32
N LYS A 523 -4.24 -25.00 -17.61
CA LYS A 523 -4.97 -23.86 -18.20
C LYS A 523 -4.16 -22.57 -18.00
N TYR A 524 -3.57 -22.04 -19.07
CA TYR A 524 -2.68 -20.87 -18.97
C TYR A 524 -3.15 -19.64 -19.78
N TYR A 525 -4.19 -19.76 -20.59
CA TYR A 525 -4.68 -18.64 -21.40
C TYR A 525 -5.42 -17.59 -20.56
N GLY A 526 -5.19 -16.30 -20.85
CA GLY A 526 -5.87 -15.17 -20.19
C GLY A 526 -7.40 -15.26 -20.20
N GLY A 527 -7.98 -15.76 -21.30
CA GLY A 527 -9.42 -15.96 -21.43
C GLY A 527 -10.01 -17.09 -20.56
N ALA A 528 -9.17 -18.02 -20.08
CA ALA A 528 -9.61 -19.15 -19.25
C ALA A 528 -9.30 -18.95 -17.76
N VAL A 529 -8.26 -18.16 -17.44
CA VAL A 529 -7.80 -17.96 -16.05
C VAL A 529 -8.18 -16.59 -15.52
N ALA A 530 -7.81 -15.51 -16.21
CA ALA A 530 -8.01 -14.14 -15.74
C ALA A 530 -9.43 -13.61 -16.02
N ALA A 531 -10.03 -13.97 -17.16
CA ALA A 531 -11.37 -13.49 -17.54
C ALA A 531 -12.50 -13.88 -16.56
N PRO A 532 -12.58 -15.12 -16.03
CA PRO A 532 -13.57 -15.45 -14.99
C PRO A 532 -13.41 -14.65 -13.70
N VAL A 533 -12.16 -14.35 -13.32
CA VAL A 533 -11.85 -13.56 -12.12
C VAL A 533 -12.33 -12.14 -12.32
N PHE A 534 -12.05 -11.54 -13.48
CA PHE A 534 -12.60 -10.24 -13.87
C PHE A 534 -14.13 -10.24 -13.77
N SER A 535 -14.81 -11.23 -14.35
CA SER A 535 -16.28 -11.29 -14.35
C SER A 535 -16.86 -11.24 -12.94
N ARG A 536 -16.36 -12.08 -12.03
CA ARG A 536 -16.84 -12.14 -10.64
C ARG A 536 -16.55 -10.86 -9.84
N ILE A 537 -15.37 -10.27 -10.04
CA ILE A 537 -15.00 -9.01 -9.37
C ILE A 537 -15.89 -7.88 -9.88
N VAL A 538 -16.08 -7.75 -11.19
CA VAL A 538 -16.91 -6.71 -11.78
C VAL A 538 -18.38 -6.88 -11.40
N GLU A 539 -18.92 -8.10 -11.45
CA GLU A 539 -20.30 -8.39 -11.04
C GLU A 539 -20.57 -7.91 -9.60
N GLY A 540 -19.71 -8.29 -8.66
CA GLY A 540 -19.84 -7.88 -7.26
C GLY A 540 -19.60 -6.39 -7.07
N SER A 541 -18.60 -5.81 -7.74
CA SER A 541 -18.28 -4.37 -7.63
C SER A 541 -19.41 -3.48 -8.14
N LEU A 542 -20.02 -3.82 -9.28
CA LEU A 542 -21.15 -3.06 -9.83
C LEU A 542 -22.37 -3.12 -8.89
N ARG A 543 -22.60 -4.26 -8.24
CA ARG A 543 -23.66 -4.39 -7.22
C ARG A 543 -23.35 -3.58 -5.96
N ILE A 544 -22.11 -3.63 -5.46
CA ILE A 544 -21.66 -2.86 -4.29
C ILE A 544 -21.83 -1.35 -4.54
N LEU A 545 -21.51 -0.90 -5.75
CA LEU A 545 -21.64 0.49 -6.18
C LEU A 545 -23.05 0.87 -6.65
N ALA A 546 -24.02 -0.04 -6.55
CA ALA A 546 -25.41 0.14 -6.98
C ALA A 546 -25.54 0.66 -8.44
N ILE A 547 -24.68 0.19 -9.34
CA ILE A 547 -24.75 0.55 -10.76
C ILE A 547 -25.90 -0.22 -11.41
N PRO A 548 -26.80 0.43 -12.17
CA PRO A 548 -27.89 -0.28 -12.83
C PRO A 548 -27.36 -1.15 -13.99
N PRO A 549 -27.92 -2.36 -14.19
CA PRO A 549 -27.71 -3.18 -15.38
C PRO A 549 -27.97 -2.39 -16.68
N ASP A 550 -27.15 -2.60 -17.71
CA ASP A 550 -27.29 -1.96 -19.03
C ASP A 550 -27.50 -2.97 -20.17
N ASN A 551 -27.66 -4.25 -19.83
CA ASN A 551 -28.00 -5.33 -20.75
C ASN A 551 -29.30 -6.02 -20.31
N PHE A 552 -30.41 -5.29 -20.36
CA PHE A 552 -31.73 -5.88 -20.17
C PHE A 552 -32.10 -6.71 -21.41
N MET A 553 -32.21 -8.03 -21.26
CA MET A 553 -33.08 -8.77 -22.16
C MET A 553 -34.47 -8.16 -22.01
N ARG A 554 -35.02 -7.55 -23.07
CA ARG A 554 -36.45 -7.23 -23.11
C ARG A 554 -37.20 -8.50 -22.71
N PRO A 555 -38.10 -8.47 -21.72
CA PRO A 555 -38.96 -9.63 -21.46
C PRO A 555 -39.67 -9.97 -22.76
N VAL A 556 -39.45 -11.19 -23.26
CA VAL A 556 -40.27 -11.75 -24.34
C VAL A 556 -41.67 -11.86 -23.76
N GLY A 557 -42.55 -10.94 -24.17
CA GLY A 557 -43.99 -10.94 -23.93
C GLY A 557 -44.43 -11.35 -22.52
N THR A 558 -44.63 -10.38 -21.63
CA THR A 558 -45.63 -10.58 -20.57
C THR A 558 -46.95 -10.89 -21.27
N THR A 559 -47.45 -12.11 -21.10
CA THR A 559 -48.78 -12.52 -21.52
C THR A 559 -49.77 -11.50 -20.97
N LYS A 560 -50.42 -10.72 -21.84
CA LYS A 560 -51.60 -9.96 -21.44
C LYS A 560 -52.63 -10.99 -20.98
N LEU A 561 -52.83 -11.11 -19.67
CA LEU A 561 -54.02 -11.76 -19.12
C LEU A 561 -55.21 -10.95 -19.62
N ALA A 562 -55.91 -11.51 -20.61
CA ALA A 562 -57.21 -11.01 -21.03
C ALA A 562 -58.14 -11.18 -19.83
N VAL A 563 -58.48 -10.08 -19.18
CA VAL A 563 -59.54 -10.04 -18.18
C VAL A 563 -60.86 -10.21 -18.94
N SER A 564 -61.36 -11.44 -18.99
CA SER A 564 -62.77 -11.69 -19.32
C SER A 564 -63.62 -11.11 -18.19
N ARG A 565 -64.34 -10.03 -18.46
CA ARG A 565 -65.38 -9.53 -17.56
C ARG A 565 -66.61 -10.44 -17.66
N PRO A 566 -67.26 -10.80 -16.54
CA PRO A 566 -68.61 -11.34 -16.56
C PRO A 566 -69.63 -10.29 -16.99
#